data_AF-A0A7U9QWN6-F1
#
_entry.id   AF-A0A7U9QWN6-F1
#
_cell.length_a   1.000
_cell.length_b   1.000
_cell.length_c   1.000
_cell.angle_alpha   90.00
_cell.angle_beta   90.00
_cell.angle_gamma   90.00
#
_symmetry.space_group_name_H-M   'P 1'
#
loop_
_entity.id
_entity.type
_entity.pdbx_description
1 polymer ?
#
loop_
_entity_poly.entity_id
_entity_poly.type
_entity_poly.pdbx_seq_one_letter_code
_entity_poly.pdbx_strand_id
1 'polypeptide(L)'
;MISFIGELLHEFLPLPVPASIYGIVILFACLECKIIKVADIRETSIFLIEIMPIMFIPAAVGLMDSWEIIKPSLLSYGVITVVTTVAVMAVSGKAVQFIMHRREKK
;
A
#
# COMPACT_ATOMS: atom_id res chain seq x y z
N MET A 1 -8.83 12.92 -11.41
CA MET A 1 -7.80 13.81 -11.99
C MET A 1 -6.38 13.40 -11.59
N ILE A 2 -6.06 13.31 -10.29
CA ILE A 2 -4.73 12.88 -9.81
C ILE A 2 -4.38 11.45 -10.27
N SER A 3 -5.32 10.49 -10.19
CA SER A 3 -5.08 9.13 -10.68
C SER A 3 -4.83 9.06 -12.19
N PHE A 4 -5.47 9.94 -12.97
CA PHE A 4 -5.31 10.00 -14.43
C PHE A 4 -3.95 10.59 -14.82
N ILE A 5 -3.47 11.59 -14.06
CA ILE A 5 -2.11 12.13 -14.19
C ILE A 5 -1.07 11.09 -13.76
N GLY A 6 -1.34 10.32 -12.70
CA GLY A 6 -0.48 9.20 -12.27
C GLY A 6 -0.38 8.07 -13.29
N GLU A 7 -1.47 7.78 -14.00
CA GLU A 7 -1.51 6.79 -15.08
C GLU A 7 -0.78 7.31 -16.34
N LEU A 8 -0.94 8.59 -16.68
CA LEU A 8 -0.19 9.25 -17.75
C LEU A 8 1.33 9.32 -17.45
N LEU A 9 1.70 9.50 -16.18
CA LEU A 9 3.09 9.45 -15.71
C LEU A 9 3.65 8.02 -15.70
N HIS A 10 2.82 7.01 -15.43
CA HIS A 10 3.23 5.60 -15.49
C HIS A 10 3.54 5.14 -16.93
N GLU A 11 2.78 5.63 -17.91
CA GLU A 11 3.06 5.42 -19.35
C GLU A 11 4.41 6.06 -19.77
N PHE A 12 4.76 7.22 -19.20
CA PHE A 12 6.01 7.94 -19.53
C PHE A 12 7.25 7.48 -18.73
N LEU A 13 7.08 7.02 -17.49
CA LEU A 13 8.11 6.38 -16.67
C LEU A 13 7.64 4.96 -16.30
N PRO A 14 8.02 3.93 -17.10
CA PRO A 14 7.65 2.56 -16.84
C PRO A 14 8.52 1.99 -15.70
N LEU A 15 8.30 2.48 -14.48
CA LEU A 15 8.81 1.81 -13.28
C LEU A 15 7.84 0.66 -12.94
N PRO A 16 8.34 -0.48 -12.44
CA PRO A 16 7.53 -1.66 -12.08
C PRO A 16 6.76 -1.43 -10.78
N VAL A 17 6.01 -0.32 -10.70
CA VAL A 17 5.19 0.07 -9.54
C VAL A 17 3.76 0.31 -9.99
N PRO A 18 2.74 -0.13 -9.22
CA PRO A 18 1.35 0.11 -9.53
C PRO A 18 1.02 1.60 -9.66
N ALA A 19 0.06 1.95 -10.52
CA ALA A 19 -0.42 3.33 -10.70
C ALA A 19 -0.87 4.00 -9.38
N SER A 20 -1.35 3.22 -8.41
CA SER A 20 -1.73 3.71 -7.08
C SER A 20 -0.58 4.36 -6.31
N ILE A 21 0.65 3.89 -6.48
CA ILE A 21 1.84 4.46 -5.84
C ILE A 21 2.12 5.86 -6.39
N TYR A 22 2.01 6.07 -7.70
CA TYR A 22 2.15 7.39 -8.31
C TYR A 22 1.07 8.36 -7.83
N GLY A 23 -0.17 7.90 -7.71
CA GLY A 23 -1.28 8.71 -7.18
C GLY A 23 -1.01 9.23 -5.77
N ILE A 24 -0.45 8.39 -4.90
CA ILE A 24 -0.06 8.78 -3.53
C ILE A 24 1.07 9.82 -3.55
N VAL A 25 2.10 9.63 -4.38
CA VAL A 25 3.22 10.57 -4.49
C VAL A 25 2.76 11.94 -5.00
N ILE A 26 1.86 11.96 -5.99
CA ILE A 26 1.29 13.21 -6.52
C ILE A 26 0.43 13.90 -5.46
N LEU A 27 -0.45 13.17 -4.77
CA LEU A 27 -1.26 13.73 -3.69
C LEU A 27 -0.38 14.32 -2.58
N PHE A 28 0.68 13.60 -2.19
CA PHE A 28 1.67 14.07 -1.23
C PHE A 28 2.35 15.37 -1.69
N ALA A 29 2.81 15.43 -2.95
CA ALA A 29 3.39 16.65 -3.52
C ALA A 29 2.39 17.83 -3.53
N CYS A 30 1.11 17.59 -3.85
CA CYS A 30 0.08 18.63 -3.80
C CYS A 30 -0.20 19.14 -2.38
N LEU A 31 -0.11 18.26 -1.37
CA LEU A 31 -0.25 18.63 0.05
C LEU A 31 0.95 19.45 0.54
N GLU A 32 2.17 19.04 0.20
CA GLU A 32 3.42 19.78 0.50
C GLU A 32 3.42 21.16 -0.15
N CYS A 33 2.99 21.26 -1.41
CA CYS A 33 2.83 22.53 -2.13
C CYS A 33 1.63 23.37 -1.64
N LYS A 34 0.86 22.90 -0.64
CA LYS A 34 -0.35 23.53 -0.10
C LYS A 34 -1.43 23.86 -1.15
N ILE A 35 -1.40 23.19 -2.30
CA ILE A 35 -2.42 23.32 -3.35
C ILE A 35 -3.75 22.75 -2.84
N ILE A 36 -3.67 21.68 -2.06
CA ILE A 36 -4.81 21.00 -1.44
C ILE A 36 -4.64 21.08 0.07
N LYS A 37 -5.69 21.48 0.81
CA LYS A 37 -5.67 21.44 2.27
C LYS A 37 -6.08 20.06 2.75
N VAL A 38 -5.42 19.56 3.80
CA VAL A 38 -5.77 18.28 4.43
C VAL A 38 -7.24 18.24 4.86
N ALA A 39 -7.79 19.36 5.32
CA ALA A 39 -9.20 19.46 5.72
C ALA A 39 -10.17 19.08 4.58
N ASP A 40 -9.85 19.41 3.33
CA ASP A 40 -10.73 19.19 2.18
C ASP A 40 -10.79 17.71 1.79
N ILE A 41 -9.72 16.94 2.05
CA ILE A 41 -9.63 15.51 1.71
C ILE A 41 -9.93 14.58 2.89
N ARG A 42 -9.92 15.10 4.12
CA ARG A 42 -10.00 14.30 5.35
C ARG A 42 -11.33 13.55 5.47
N GLU A 43 -12.44 14.25 5.30
CA GLU A 43 -13.79 13.65 5.38
C GLU A 43 -13.96 12.52 4.35
N THR A 44 -13.59 12.78 3.09
CA THR A 44 -13.67 11.77 2.04
C THR A 44 -12.74 10.59 2.29
N SER A 45 -11.53 10.83 2.81
CA SER A 45 -10.58 9.75 3.13
C SER A 45 -11.10 8.86 4.25
N ILE A 46 -11.70 9.44 5.30
CA ILE A 46 -12.31 8.68 6.40
C ILE A 46 -13.46 7.82 5.86
N PHE A 47 -14.35 8.40 5.06
CA PHE A 47 -15.44 7.66 4.42
C PHE A 47 -14.92 6.49 3.57
N LEU A 48 -13.85 6.69 2.79
CA LEU A 48 -13.24 5.61 2.00
C LEU A 48 -12.61 4.52 2.87
N ILE A 49 -11.99 4.89 3.99
CA ILE A 49 -11.43 3.92 4.96
C ILE A 49 -12.55 3.12 5.62
N GLU A 50 -13.68 3.75 5.93
CA GLU A 50 -14.84 3.09 6.54
C GLU A 50 -15.48 2.03 5.63
N ILE A 51 -15.48 2.21 4.31
CA ILE A 51 -15.98 1.21 3.36
C ILE A 51 -14.93 0.15 2.97
N MET A 52 -13.66 0.33 3.33
CA MET A 52 -12.58 -0.61 3.01
C MET A 52 -12.86 -2.05 3.48
N PRO A 53 -13.43 -2.31 4.67
CA PRO A 53 -13.85 -3.66 5.08
C PRO A 53 -14.81 -4.34 4.11
N ILE A 54 -15.75 -3.60 3.52
CA ILE A 54 -16.72 -4.13 2.56
C ILE A 54 -16.01 -4.60 1.29
N MET A 55 -14.97 -3.88 0.85
CA MET A 55 -14.14 -4.25 -0.30
C MET A 55 -13.31 -5.52 -0.07
N PHE A 56 -13.12 -5.96 1.17
CA PHE A 56 -12.44 -7.23 1.48
C PHE A 56 -13.36 -8.46 1.46
N ILE A 57 -14.69 -8.28 1.43
CA ILE A 57 -15.65 -9.39 1.40
C ILE A 57 -15.42 -10.33 0.21
N PRO A 58 -15.23 -9.86 -1.05
CA PRO A 58 -14.99 -10.75 -2.19
C PRO A 58 -13.72 -11.58 -2.05
N ALA A 59 -12.67 -10.99 -1.49
CA ALA A 59 -11.42 -11.70 -1.24
C ALA A 59 -11.61 -12.80 -0.18
N ALA A 60 -12.39 -12.54 0.87
CA ALA A 60 -12.72 -13.53 1.89
C ALA A 60 -13.55 -14.69 1.33
N VAL A 61 -14.57 -14.39 0.50
CA VAL A 61 -15.40 -15.42 -0.15
C VAL A 61 -14.58 -16.26 -1.13
N GLY A 62 -13.70 -15.66 -1.94
CA GLY A 62 -12.81 -16.41 -2.83
C GLY A 62 -11.84 -17.34 -2.08
N LEU A 63 -11.49 -17.00 -0.83
CA LEU A 63 -10.69 -17.87 0.04
C LEU A 63 -11.49 -19.08 0.52
N MET A 64 -12.80 -18.95 0.70
CA MET A 64 -13.69 -20.08 1.03
C MET A 64 -13.75 -21.11 -0.10
N ASP A 65 -13.71 -20.68 -1.37
CA ASP A 65 -13.64 -21.60 -2.52
C ASP A 65 -12.34 -22.42 -2.52
N SER A 66 -11.25 -21.85 -2.00
CA SER A 66 -9.94 -22.51 -1.89
C SER A 66 -9.75 -23.27 -0.56
N TRP A 67 -10.78 -23.34 0.28
CA TRP A 67 -10.67 -23.86 1.65
C TRP A 67 -10.22 -25.32 1.70
N GLU A 68 -10.62 -26.15 0.74
CA GLU A 68 -10.25 -27.57 0.69
C GLU A 68 -8.74 -27.79 0.50
N ILE A 69 -8.06 -26.88 -0.20
CA ILE A 69 -6.61 -26.92 -0.46
C ILE A 69 -5.84 -26.37 0.74
N ILE A 70 -6.39 -25.35 1.40
CA ILE A 70 -5.75 -24.65 2.52
C ILE A 70 -5.82 -25.49 3.80
N LYS A 71 -6.97 -26.12 4.08
CA LYS A 71 -7.25 -26.90 5.31
C LYS A 71 -6.14 -27.89 5.71
N PRO A 72 -5.61 -28.76 4.83
CA PRO A 72 -4.56 -29.72 5.21
C PRO A 72 -3.20 -29.07 5.51
N SER A 73 -2.93 -27.85 5.01
CA SER A 73 -1.63 -27.18 5.13
C SER A 73 -1.69 -25.86 5.91
N LEU A 74 -2.74 -25.65 6.72
CA LEU A 74 -2.98 -24.43 7.50
C LEU A 74 -1.75 -24.01 8.34
N LEU A 75 -1.06 -24.98 8.95
CA LEU A 75 0.14 -24.71 9.75
C LEU A 75 1.28 -24.12 8.89
N SER A 76 1.49 -24.68 7.69
CA SER A 76 2.52 -24.22 6.76
C SER A 76 2.23 -22.79 6.27
N TYR A 77 0.99 -22.52 5.87
CA TYR A 77 0.56 -21.19 5.45
C TYR A 77 0.63 -20.16 6.59
N GLY A 78 0.25 -20.54 7.81
CA GLY A 78 0.33 -19.67 8.98
C GLY A 78 1.77 -19.27 9.30
N VAL A 79 2.69 -20.25 9.33
CA VAL A 79 4.11 -20.00 9.57
C VAL A 79 4.70 -19.09 8.49
N ILE A 80 4.45 -19.39 7.20
CA ILE A 80 4.96 -18.57 6.09
C ILE A 80 4.43 -17.14 6.17
N THR A 81 3.14 -16.95 6.49
CA THR A 81 2.53 -15.61 6.60
C THR A 81 3.19 -14.80 7.71
N VAL A 82 3.39 -15.40 8.89
CA VAL A 82 4.03 -14.70 10.02
C VAL A 82 5.49 -14.37 9.70
N VAL A 83 6.25 -15.34 9.19
CA VAL A 83 7.67 -15.16 8.86
C VAL A 83 7.85 -14.10 7.79
N THR A 84 7.07 -14.13 6.71
CA THR A 84 7.17 -13.14 5.62
C THR A 84 6.73 -11.76 6.09
N THR A 85 5.70 -11.65 6.92
CA THR A 85 5.25 -10.36 7.49
C THR A 85 6.37 -9.72 8.34
N VAL A 86 6.96 -10.48 9.26
CA VAL A 86 8.06 -9.99 10.10
C VAL A 86 9.28 -9.64 9.24
N ALA A 87 9.61 -10.48 8.25
CA ALA A 87 10.72 -10.22 7.34
C ALA A 87 10.52 -8.93 6.53
N VAL A 88 9.35 -8.73 5.93
CA VAL A 88 9.03 -7.51 5.16
C VAL A 88 9.08 -6.27 6.04
N MET A 89 8.52 -6.32 7.25
CA MET A 89 8.60 -5.21 8.22
C MET A 89 10.06 -4.91 8.60
N ALA A 90 10.86 -5.93 8.91
CA ALA A 90 12.26 -5.76 9.31
C ALA A 90 13.12 -5.20 8.17
N VAL A 91 12.96 -5.71 6.95
CA VAL A 91 13.72 -5.24 5.77
C VAL A 91 13.32 -3.81 5.42
N SER A 92 12.02 -3.51 5.36
CA SER A 92 11.52 -2.17 5.06
C SER A 92 11.97 -1.15 6.11
N GLY A 93 11.87 -1.51 7.40
CA GLY A 93 12.35 -0.68 8.50
C GLY A 93 13.86 -0.43 8.44
N LYS A 94 14.67 -1.48 8.24
CA LYS A 94 16.13 -1.33 8.10
C LYS A 94 16.51 -0.52 6.86
N ALA A 95 15.81 -0.68 5.74
CA ALA A 95 16.07 0.10 4.53
C ALA A 95 15.87 1.60 4.78
N VAL A 96 14.76 1.99 5.42
CA VAL A 96 14.49 3.39 5.79
C VAL A 96 15.51 3.90 6.80
N GLN A 97 15.80 3.12 7.85
CA GLN A 97 16.80 3.47 8.86
C GLN A 97 18.19 3.66 8.26
N PHE A 98 18.59 2.80 7.31
CA PHE A 98 19.88 2.90 6.62
C PHE A 98 20.00 4.19 5.82
N ILE A 99 18.94 4.57 5.07
CA ILE A 99 18.89 5.82 4.31
C ILE A 99 18.99 7.03 5.26
N MET A 100 18.29 6.98 6.40
CA MET A 100 18.28 8.06 7.39
C MET A 100 19.66 8.26 8.06
N HIS A 101 20.33 7.18 8.48
CA HIS A 101 21.69 7.26 9.05
C HIS A 101 22.74 7.74 8.04
N ARG A 102 22.51 7.51 6.74
CA ARG A 102 23.40 8.05 5.68
C ARG A 102 23.20 9.55 5.45
N ARG A 103 22.01 10.08 5.76
CA ARG A 103 21.70 11.51 5.69
C ARG A 103 22.26 12.28 6.88
N GLU A 104 22.25 11.73 8.09
CA GLU A 104 22.84 12.38 9.28
C GLU A 104 24.37 12.50 9.25
N LYS A 105 25.06 11.72 8.41
CA LYS A 105 26.52 11.79 8.22
C LYS A 105 26.97 12.79 7.14
N LYS A 106 26.05 13.55 6.53
CA LYS A 106 26.34 14.66 5.60
C LYS A 106 25.87 15.97 6.20
#